data_AF-A0A7X6LBB6-F1
#
_entry.id   AF-A0A7X6LBB6-F1
#
_cell.length_a   1.000
_cell.length_b   1.000
_cell.length_c   1.000
_cell.angle_alpha   90.00
_cell.angle_beta   90.00
_cell.angle_gamma   90.00
#
_symmetry.space_group_name_H-M   'P 1'
#
loop_
_entity.id
_entity.type
_entity.pdbx_description
1 polymer ?
#
loop_
_entity_poly.entity_id
_entity_poly.type
_entity_poly.pdbx_seq_one_letter_code
_entity_poly.pdbx_strand_id
1 'polypeptide(L)'
;MTAAAVLFAEPGARWRAVAYGPILCLAVLVLEFATGGAVHWFALVFCAALIAGFVALQVVAGKRHVSVELTEETLRSGTESLPLDSIAEVLPERDEDSWDDEDWESARALGELSGVPRRRTGIGLRLADGGLVQAWARDHKALRTALTEAVQRSSDGVDR
;
A
#
# COMPACT_ATOMS: atom_id res chain seq x y z
N MET A 1 -24.35 1.25 -8.68
CA MET A 1 -23.19 1.26 -7.78
C MET A 1 -22.48 2.57 -8.00
N THR A 2 -22.88 3.60 -7.27
CA THR A 2 -22.21 4.90 -7.27
C THR A 2 -20.79 4.66 -6.79
N ALA A 3 -19.81 4.92 -7.65
CA ALA A 3 -18.42 4.89 -7.23
C ALA A 3 -18.26 6.02 -6.20
N ALA A 4 -18.17 5.67 -4.91
CA ALA A 4 -17.86 6.62 -3.85
C ALA A 4 -16.58 7.38 -4.26
N ALA A 5 -16.57 8.70 -4.07
CA ALA A 5 -15.43 9.49 -4.48
C ALA A 5 -14.18 9.01 -3.71
N VAL A 6 -13.15 8.63 -4.45
CA VAL A 6 -11.88 8.19 -3.86
C VAL A 6 -11.13 9.43 -3.40
N LEU A 7 -11.04 9.62 -2.09
CA LEU A 7 -10.38 10.77 -1.47
C LEU A 7 -8.86 10.60 -1.44
N PHE A 8 -8.39 9.37 -1.28
CA PHE A 8 -6.96 9.05 -1.33
C PHE A 8 -6.74 7.61 -1.83
N ALA A 9 -5.78 7.42 -2.73
CA ALA A 9 -5.40 6.08 -3.18
C ALA A 9 -3.90 5.97 -3.35
N GLU A 10 -3.30 4.97 -2.70
CA GLU A 10 -1.90 4.62 -2.84
C GLU A 10 -1.76 3.21 -3.43
N PRO A 11 -1.35 3.07 -4.71
CA PRO A 11 -1.10 1.76 -5.29
C PRO A 11 0.20 1.16 -4.73
N GLY A 12 0.08 0.03 -4.03
CA GLY A 12 1.18 -0.61 -3.29
C GLY A 12 2.41 -0.99 -4.11
N ALA A 13 2.23 -1.47 -5.35
CA ALA A 13 3.34 -1.83 -6.24
C ALA A 13 3.13 -1.39 -7.68
N ARG A 14 4.23 -1.09 -8.37
CA ARG A 14 4.24 -0.58 -9.75
C ARG A 14 4.64 -1.69 -10.72
N TRP A 15 3.80 -1.95 -11.73
CA TRP A 15 4.06 -2.94 -12.80
C TRP A 15 5.32 -2.67 -13.61
N ARG A 16 5.85 -1.44 -13.57
CA ARG A 16 7.11 -1.07 -14.25
C ARG A 16 8.29 -1.95 -13.83
N ALA A 17 8.31 -2.44 -12.59
CA ALA A 17 9.37 -3.32 -12.11
C ALA A 17 9.45 -4.64 -12.90
N VAL A 18 8.31 -5.15 -13.36
CA VAL A 18 8.22 -6.41 -14.13
C VAL A 18 8.93 -6.30 -15.47
N ALA A 19 8.99 -5.10 -16.07
CA ALA A 19 9.55 -4.90 -17.40
C ALA A 19 11.09 -4.90 -17.43
N TYR A 20 11.78 -4.62 -16.32
CA TYR A 20 13.24 -4.52 -16.32
C TYR A 20 13.95 -5.83 -16.68
N GLY A 21 13.45 -6.97 -16.18
CA GLY A 21 14.00 -8.29 -16.51
C GLY A 21 13.93 -8.61 -18.01
N PRO A 22 12.73 -8.55 -18.62
CA PRO A 22 12.56 -8.71 -20.06
C PRO A 22 13.37 -7.73 -20.91
N ILE A 23 13.42 -6.45 -20.53
CA ILE A 23 14.19 -5.43 -21.27
C ILE A 23 15.68 -5.76 -21.24
N LEU A 24 16.22 -6.18 -20.10
CA LEU A 24 17.62 -6.57 -19.97
C LEU A 24 17.94 -7.80 -20.83
N CYS A 25 17.11 -8.83 -20.79
CA CYS A 25 17.28 -10.03 -21.61
C CYS A 25 17.18 -9.73 -23.11
N LEU A 26 16.28 -8.83 -23.51
CA LEU A 26 16.15 -8.36 -24.89
C LEU A 26 17.41 -7.61 -25.33
N ALA A 27 17.99 -6.76 -24.47
CA ALA A 27 19.24 -6.07 -24.77
C ALA A 27 20.42 -7.04 -24.97
N VAL A 28 20.52 -8.09 -24.12
CA VAL A 28 21.53 -9.15 -24.28
C VAL A 28 21.33 -9.92 -25.58
N LEU A 29 20.09 -10.27 -25.92
CA LEU A 29 19.78 -10.96 -27.17
C LEU A 29 20.20 -10.13 -28.41
N VAL A 30 19.89 -8.84 -28.42
CA VAL A 30 20.31 -7.92 -29.50
C VAL A 30 21.85 -7.84 -29.60
N LEU A 31 22.55 -7.86 -28.46
CA LEU A 31 24.01 -7.87 -28.44
C LEU A 31 24.59 -9.18 -28.99
N GLU A 32 24.01 -10.33 -28.65
CA GLU A 32 24.42 -11.64 -29.21
C GLU A 32 24.25 -11.68 -30.73
N PHE A 33 23.13 -11.17 -31.24
CA PHE A 33 22.90 -11.04 -32.69
C PHE A 33 23.92 -10.12 -33.37
N ALA A 34 24.26 -8.98 -32.75
CA ALA A 34 25.23 -8.03 -33.30
C ALA A 34 26.68 -8.55 -33.28
N THR A 35 27.02 -9.41 -32.31
CA THR A 35 28.39 -9.92 -32.11
C THR A 35 28.67 -11.21 -32.90
N GLY A 36 27.64 -11.85 -33.48
CA GLY A 36 27.79 -13.04 -34.33
C GLY A 36 28.17 -14.33 -33.59
N GLY A 37 27.99 -14.38 -32.26
CA GLY A 37 28.23 -15.57 -31.44
C GLY A 37 27.12 -16.61 -31.55
N ALA A 38 27.28 -17.76 -30.87
CA ALA A 38 26.20 -18.74 -30.73
C ALA A 38 25.03 -18.09 -29.97
N VAL A 39 23.90 -17.86 -30.67
CA VAL A 39 22.75 -17.15 -30.12
C VAL A 39 21.95 -18.08 -29.22
N HIS A 40 21.97 -17.85 -27.91
CA HIS A 40 21.27 -18.67 -26.92
C HIS A 40 19.84 -18.16 -26.67
N TRP A 41 19.12 -17.88 -27.76
CA TRP A 41 17.80 -17.22 -27.72
C TRP A 41 16.81 -17.93 -26.79
N PHE A 42 16.81 -19.27 -26.80
CA PHE A 42 15.91 -20.06 -25.94
C PHE A 42 16.22 -19.86 -24.46
N ALA A 43 17.50 -19.95 -24.07
CA ALA A 43 17.91 -19.76 -22.69
C ALA A 43 17.62 -18.33 -22.20
N LEU A 44 17.87 -17.32 -23.03
CA LEU A 44 17.59 -15.93 -22.72
C LEU A 44 16.09 -15.65 -22.56
N VAL A 45 15.26 -16.15 -23.47
CA VAL A 45 13.80 -16.00 -23.39
C VAL A 45 13.24 -16.74 -22.17
N PHE A 46 13.73 -17.95 -21.89
CA PHE A 46 13.31 -18.72 -20.72
C PHE A 46 13.67 -18.01 -19.40
N CYS A 47 14.92 -17.54 -19.27
CA CYS A 47 15.34 -16.76 -18.11
C CYS A 47 14.56 -15.45 -17.98
N ALA A 48 14.30 -14.75 -19.09
CA ALA A 48 13.47 -13.54 -19.10
C ALA A 48 12.07 -13.81 -18.56
N ALA A 49 11.43 -14.89 -19.02
CA ALA A 49 10.11 -15.30 -18.60
C ALA A 49 10.07 -15.67 -17.10
N LEU A 50 11.06 -16.42 -16.61
CA LEU A 50 11.15 -16.77 -15.18
C LEU A 50 11.34 -15.54 -14.29
N ILE A 51 12.26 -14.65 -14.64
CA ILE A 51 12.49 -13.41 -13.89
C ILE A 51 11.22 -12.53 -13.91
N ALA A 52 10.61 -12.36 -15.08
CA ALA A 52 9.38 -11.58 -15.22
C ALA A 52 8.22 -12.18 -14.42
N GLY A 53 8.03 -13.49 -14.48
CA GLY A 53 7.00 -14.21 -13.73
C GLY A 53 7.17 -14.04 -12.22
N PHE A 54 8.40 -14.18 -11.72
CA PHE A 54 8.69 -13.99 -10.31
C PHE A 54 8.46 -12.54 -9.84
N VAL A 55 8.92 -11.55 -10.60
CA VAL A 55 8.69 -10.13 -10.28
C VAL A 55 7.21 -9.78 -10.38
N ALA A 56 6.47 -10.33 -11.37
CA ALA A 56 5.04 -10.17 -11.48
C ALA A 56 4.31 -10.70 -10.23
N LEU A 57 4.69 -11.87 -9.73
CA LEU A 57 4.14 -12.43 -8.49
C LEU A 57 4.35 -11.48 -7.31
N GLN A 58 5.55 -10.91 -7.17
CA GLN A 58 5.85 -9.92 -6.13
C GLN A 58 5.01 -8.64 -6.28
N VAL A 59 4.82 -8.14 -7.50
CA VAL A 59 4.01 -6.94 -7.75
C VAL A 59 2.54 -7.20 -7.45
N VAL A 60 2.01 -8.37 -7.81
CA VAL A 60 0.63 -8.75 -7.48
C VAL A 60 0.44 -8.84 -5.97
N ALA A 61 1.35 -9.51 -5.26
CA ALA A 61 1.32 -9.57 -3.81
C ALA A 61 1.39 -8.17 -3.17
N GLY A 62 2.33 -7.33 -3.61
CA GLY A 62 2.46 -5.96 -3.12
C GLY A 62 1.25 -5.09 -3.42
N LYS A 63 0.62 -5.25 -4.60
CA LYS A 63 -0.62 -4.54 -4.93
C LYS A 63 -1.80 -4.97 -4.08
N ARG A 64 -1.89 -6.25 -3.70
CA ARG A 64 -3.03 -6.78 -2.94
C ARG A 64 -2.92 -6.51 -1.44
N HIS A 65 -1.70 -6.62 -0.89
CA HIS A 65 -1.49 -6.52 0.55
C HIS A 65 -0.99 -5.13 1.00
N VAL A 66 -0.47 -4.31 0.09
CA VAL A 66 0.13 -2.99 0.40
C VAL A 66 -0.63 -1.85 -0.29
N SER A 67 -1.89 -2.05 -0.68
CA SER A 67 -2.74 -0.98 -1.23
C SER A 67 -3.50 -0.27 -0.12
N VAL A 68 -3.58 1.05 -0.23
CA VAL A 68 -4.40 1.88 0.66
C VAL A 68 -5.38 2.66 -0.19
N GLU A 69 -6.65 2.63 0.18
CA GLU A 69 -7.72 3.36 -0.49
C GLU A 69 -8.65 3.95 0.56
N LEU A 70 -8.84 5.26 0.52
CA LEU A 70 -9.79 5.99 1.34
C LEU A 70 -10.89 6.51 0.42
N THR A 71 -12.12 6.14 0.76
CA THR A 71 -13.35 6.64 0.16
C THR A 71 -14.10 7.49 1.17
N GLU A 72 -15.23 8.05 0.78
CA GLU A 72 -16.12 8.81 1.67
C GLU A 72 -16.76 7.96 2.78
N GLU A 73 -16.77 6.63 2.64
CA GLU A 73 -17.45 5.72 3.57
C GLU A 73 -16.50 4.72 4.23
N THR A 74 -15.40 4.37 3.57
CA THR A 74 -14.51 3.28 4.03
C THR A 74 -13.03 3.60 3.82
N LEU A 75 -12.21 3.16 4.77
CA LEU A 75 -10.76 3.09 4.70
C LEU A 75 -10.33 1.64 4.46
N ARG A 76 -9.77 1.35 3.29
CA ARG A 76 -9.14 0.06 2.99
C ARG A 76 -7.63 0.14 3.16
N SER A 77 -7.08 -0.72 4.02
CA SER A 77 -5.65 -0.91 4.21
C SER A 77 -5.28 -2.37 3.97
N GLY A 78 -4.53 -2.64 2.90
CA GLY A 78 -4.21 -3.99 2.46
C GLY A 78 -5.47 -4.78 2.09
N THR A 79 -5.71 -5.89 2.80
CA THR A 79 -6.88 -6.76 2.63
C THR A 79 -8.06 -6.39 3.53
N GLU A 80 -7.87 -5.47 4.47
CA GLU A 80 -8.87 -5.11 5.48
C GLU A 80 -9.54 -3.78 5.12
N SER A 81 -10.86 -3.72 5.26
CA SER A 81 -11.66 -2.50 5.03
C SER A 81 -12.36 -2.13 6.32
N LEU A 82 -12.19 -0.89 6.74
CA LEU A 82 -12.75 -0.32 7.95
C LEU A 82 -13.75 0.79 7.58
N PRO A 83 -15.01 0.68 8.02
CA PRO A 83 -16.00 1.74 7.85
C PRO A 83 -15.60 3.03 8.60
N LEU A 84 -15.82 4.21 8.01
CA LEU A 84 -15.42 5.48 8.63
C LEU A 84 -16.26 5.85 9.85
N ASP A 85 -17.52 5.43 9.89
CA ASP A 85 -18.42 5.55 11.04
C ASP A 85 -17.94 4.77 12.28
N SER A 86 -17.13 3.73 12.06
CA SER A 86 -16.49 2.98 13.15
C SER A 86 -15.25 3.67 13.72
N ILE A 87 -14.75 4.74 13.09
CA ILE A 87 -13.57 5.49 13.53
C ILE A 87 -14.05 6.67 14.38
N ALA A 88 -13.73 6.64 15.68
CA ALA A 88 -14.04 7.73 16.58
C ALA A 88 -13.07 8.91 16.41
N GLU A 89 -11.77 8.61 16.27
CA GLU A 89 -10.73 9.64 16.26
C GLU A 89 -9.48 9.19 15.51
N VAL A 90 -8.85 10.14 14.82
CA VAL A 90 -7.50 9.99 14.24
C VAL A 90 -6.51 10.54 15.26
N LEU A 91 -5.67 9.67 15.83
CA LEU A 91 -4.68 10.04 16.86
C LEU A 91 -3.55 10.89 16.28
N PRO A 92 -2.82 11.71 17.05
CA PRO A 92 -1.77 12.59 16.53
C PRO A 92 -0.62 11.85 15.82
N GLU A 93 0.27 12.61 15.19
CA GLU A 93 1.55 12.06 14.72
C GLU A 93 2.43 11.77 15.94
N ARG A 94 3.21 10.68 15.85
CA ARG A 94 4.14 10.29 16.90
C ARG A 94 5.05 11.47 17.25
N ASP A 95 5.14 11.77 18.53
CA ASP A 95 6.11 12.74 19.04
C ASP A 95 7.52 12.14 18.96
N GLU A 96 8.35 12.60 18.02
CA GLU A 96 9.72 12.10 17.85
C GLU A 96 10.64 12.49 19.01
N ASP A 97 10.27 13.49 19.81
CA ASP A 97 11.03 13.96 20.97
C ASP A 97 10.62 13.25 22.28
N SER A 98 9.52 12.47 22.25
CA SER A 98 9.09 11.62 23.36
C SER A 98 9.93 10.35 23.44
N TRP A 99 10.28 9.97 24.67
CA TRP A 99 10.94 8.68 24.95
C TRP A 99 9.92 7.55 25.23
N ASP A 100 8.67 7.91 25.44
CA ASP A 100 7.57 6.98 25.69
C ASP A 100 6.83 6.73 24.37
N ASP A 101 6.75 5.46 23.97
CA ASP A 101 5.92 5.03 22.85
C ASP A 101 4.44 5.19 23.21
N GLU A 102 3.63 5.69 22.29
CA GLU A 102 2.19 5.79 22.50
C GLU A 102 1.52 4.42 22.37
N ASP A 103 0.44 4.17 23.12
CA ASP A 103 -0.27 2.87 23.12
C ASP A 103 -0.66 2.41 21.70
N TRP A 104 -0.99 3.35 20.81
CA TRP A 104 -1.39 3.06 19.43
C TRP A 104 -0.23 2.56 18.56
N GLU A 105 1.02 2.89 18.87
CA GLU A 105 2.20 2.44 18.11
C GLU A 105 2.42 0.93 18.23
N SER A 106 1.91 0.33 19.30
CA SER A 106 1.92 -1.12 19.52
C SER A 106 0.63 -1.82 19.06
N ALA A 107 -0.38 -1.06 18.64
CA ALA A 107 -1.68 -1.61 18.26
C ALA A 107 -1.64 -2.40 16.95
N ARG A 108 -2.67 -3.20 16.67
CA ARG A 108 -2.74 -4.03 15.46
C ARG A 108 -2.75 -3.16 14.20
N ALA A 109 -1.86 -3.46 13.25
CA ALA A 109 -1.92 -2.87 11.92
C ALA A 109 -3.06 -3.47 11.08
N LEU A 110 -3.81 -2.61 10.40
CA LEU A 110 -4.87 -3.00 9.49
C LEU A 110 -4.30 -3.76 8.27
N GLY A 111 -5.02 -4.77 7.79
CA GLY A 111 -4.63 -5.55 6.60
C GLY A 111 -4.01 -6.91 6.91
N GLU A 112 -4.39 -7.51 8.05
CA GLU A 112 -3.94 -8.84 8.52
C GLU A 112 -2.41 -8.96 8.75
N LEU A 113 -1.72 -7.83 8.86
CA LEU A 113 -0.29 -7.78 9.09
C LEU A 113 0.02 -7.75 10.58
N SER A 114 1.12 -8.37 10.98
CA SER A 114 1.62 -8.32 12.36
C SER A 114 2.18 -6.95 12.76
N GLY A 115 2.21 -5.97 11.84
CA GLY A 115 2.75 -4.63 12.04
C GLY A 115 2.77 -3.81 10.76
N VAL A 116 3.27 -2.57 10.85
CA VAL A 116 3.33 -1.63 9.72
C VAL A 116 4.32 -2.13 8.65
N PRO A 117 3.94 -2.15 7.35
CA PRO A 117 4.84 -2.52 6.27
C PRO A 117 6.13 -1.68 6.23
N ARG A 118 7.24 -2.29 5.76
CA ARG A 118 8.50 -1.56 5.57
C ARG A 118 8.31 -0.34 4.66
N ARG A 119 8.94 0.79 5.02
CA ARG A 119 8.86 2.09 4.31
C ARG A 119 7.44 2.68 4.26
N ARG A 120 6.64 2.40 5.30
CA ARG A 120 5.34 3.02 5.56
C ARG A 120 5.34 3.49 7.01
N THR A 121 4.56 4.52 7.28
CA THR A 121 4.40 5.07 8.63
C THR A 121 3.02 4.69 9.14
N GLY A 122 2.96 4.23 10.39
CA GLY A 122 1.72 3.93 11.09
C GLY A 122 0.95 5.21 11.43
N ILE A 123 -0.37 5.11 11.42
CA ILE A 123 -1.30 6.16 11.83
C ILE A 123 -2.25 5.52 12.83
N GLY A 124 -2.20 5.97 14.08
CA GLY A 124 -3.11 5.50 15.12
C GLY A 124 -4.54 5.95 14.85
N LEU A 125 -5.47 5.01 14.93
CA LEU A 125 -6.91 5.23 14.88
C LEU A 125 -7.54 4.68 16.13
N ARG A 126 -8.43 5.46 16.72
CA ARG A 126 -9.32 5.02 17.79
C ARG A 126 -10.67 4.68 17.19
N LEU A 127 -11.12 3.46 17.44
CA LEU A 127 -12.41 2.97 17.03
C LEU A 127 -13.50 3.41 18.02
N ALA A 128 -14.75 3.42 17.55
CA ALA A 128 -15.93 3.76 18.35
C ALA A 128 -16.17 2.79 19.53
N ASP A 129 -15.67 1.56 19.43
CA ASP A 129 -15.69 0.57 20.53
C ASP A 129 -14.55 0.77 21.56
N GLY A 130 -13.70 1.79 21.35
CA GLY A 130 -12.54 2.09 22.18
C GLY A 130 -11.27 1.33 21.77
N GLY A 131 -11.35 0.46 20.75
CA GLY A 131 -10.19 -0.25 20.21
C GLY A 131 -9.18 0.69 19.55
N LEU A 132 -7.90 0.31 19.60
CA LEU A 132 -6.83 0.98 18.86
C LEU A 132 -6.39 0.12 17.68
N VAL A 133 -6.27 0.74 16.51
CA VAL A 133 -5.73 0.11 15.30
C VAL A 133 -4.76 1.05 14.61
N GLN A 134 -3.85 0.51 13.83
CA GLN A 134 -2.91 1.29 13.01
C GLN A 134 -3.28 1.17 11.54
N ALA A 135 -3.70 2.29 10.94
CA ALA A 135 -3.61 2.45 9.50
C ALA A 135 -2.15 2.71 9.10
N TRP A 136 -1.83 2.63 7.82
CA TRP A 136 -0.49 2.92 7.34
C TRP A 136 -0.53 3.48 5.93
N ALA A 137 0.40 4.38 5.62
CA ALA A 137 0.59 4.91 4.28
C ALA A 137 2.04 5.32 4.07
N ARG A 138 2.44 5.51 2.80
CA ARG A 138 3.74 6.08 2.47
C ARG A 138 3.72 7.58 2.63
N ASP A 139 2.60 8.17 2.21
CA ASP A 139 2.29 9.56 2.48
C ASP A 139 1.30 9.62 3.65
N HIS A 140 1.84 9.42 4.85
CA HIS A 140 1.03 9.40 6.06
C HIS A 140 0.41 10.76 6.36
N LYS A 141 1.04 11.85 5.91
CA LYS A 141 0.52 13.21 6.08
C LYS A 141 -0.72 13.42 5.22
N ALA A 142 -0.67 13.07 3.93
CA ALA A 142 -1.82 13.18 3.04
C ALA A 142 -2.97 12.29 3.49
N LEU A 143 -2.69 11.03 3.89
CA LEU A 143 -3.72 10.13 4.40
C LEU A 143 -4.35 10.68 5.69
N ARG A 144 -3.54 11.18 6.63
CA ARG A 144 -4.03 11.74 7.89
C ARG A 144 -4.97 12.92 7.65
N THR A 145 -4.58 13.88 6.81
CA THR A 145 -5.43 15.02 6.46
C THR A 145 -6.75 14.56 5.84
N ALA A 146 -6.70 13.70 4.82
CA ALA A 146 -7.91 13.22 4.14
C ALA A 146 -8.81 12.41 5.08
N LEU A 147 -8.24 11.61 5.99
CA LEU A 147 -8.98 10.81 6.94
C LEU A 147 -9.64 11.68 8.01
N THR A 148 -8.93 12.65 8.56
CA THR A 148 -9.49 13.59 9.54
C THR A 148 -10.68 14.36 8.94
N GLU A 149 -10.55 14.85 7.70
CA GLU A 149 -11.66 15.52 6.99
C GLU A 149 -12.85 14.59 6.73
N ALA A 150 -12.57 13.33 6.36
CA ALA A 150 -13.62 12.36 6.07
C ALA A 150 -14.38 11.92 7.34
N VAL A 151 -13.67 11.70 8.46
CA VAL A 151 -14.27 11.36 9.75
C VAL A 151 -15.14 12.51 10.25
N GLN A 152 -14.65 13.76 10.19
CA GLN A 152 -15.46 14.94 10.57
C GLN A 152 -16.75 15.04 9.74
N ARG A 153 -16.65 14.83 8.42
CA ARG A 153 -17.81 14.85 7.53
C ARG A 153 -18.81 13.72 7.80
N SER A 154 -18.32 12.53 8.17
CA SER A 154 -19.16 11.38 8.53
C SER A 154 -19.93 11.65 9.82
N SER A 155 -19.27 12.22 10.85
CA SER A 155 -19.91 12.57 12.12
C SER A 155 -21.03 13.61 11.92
N ASP A 156 -20.79 14.65 11.11
CA ASP A 156 -21.79 15.68 10.77
C ASP A 156 -23.01 15.13 10.00
N GLY A 157 -22.88 13.95 9.38
CA GLY A 157 -23.95 13.27 8.66
C GLY A 157 -24.83 12.40 9.56
N VAL A 158 -24.29 11.89 10.67
CA VAL A 158 -25.03 11.07 11.65
C VAL A 158 -25.90 11.92 12.58
N ASP A 159 -25.49 13.16 12.84
CA ASP A 159 -26.21 14.10 13.72
C ASP A 159 -27.35 14.90 13.03
N ARG A 160 -27.74 14.54 11.80
CA ARG A 160 -28.89 15.14 11.08
C ARG A 160 -30.05 14.17 10.89
#